data_AF-A0A4Q0T3C8-F1
#
_entry.id   AF-A0A4Q0T3C8-F1
#
_cell.length_a   1.000
_cell.length_b   1.000
_cell.length_c   1.000
_cell.angle_alpha   90.00
_cell.angle_beta   90.00
_cell.angle_gamma   90.00
#
_symmetry.space_group_name_H-M   'P 1'
#
loop_
_entity.id
_entity.type
_entity.pdbx_description
1 polymer ?
#
loop_
_entity_poly.entity_id
_entity_poly.type
_entity_poly.pdbx_seq_one_letter_code
_entity_poly.pdbx_strand_id
1 'polypeptide(L)'
;MSTCANDARQLCFTVARVSPTAPGTTDAMNPDATLRDRPLCGLRIGDGFKPDSPTTASGGQIYDPMSGKTYSAKMESKGDTLKLRGYIGVPTLGRTETWTRTATPPPCS
;
A
#
# COMPACT_ATOMS: atom_id res chain seq x y z
N MET A 1 -5.67 -4.18 6.76
CA MET A 1 -4.39 -4.90 6.58
C MET A 1 -4.67 -6.37 6.75
N SER A 2 -4.26 -7.19 5.79
CA SER A 2 -4.39 -8.64 5.85
C SER A 2 -3.01 -9.28 5.80
N THR A 3 -2.93 -10.54 6.17
CA THR A 3 -1.75 -11.33 5.89
C THR A 3 -1.57 -11.50 4.38
N CYS A 4 -0.33 -11.65 3.95
CA CYS A 4 -0.04 -11.96 2.55
C CYS A 4 -0.48 -13.39 2.24
N ALA A 5 -1.12 -13.60 1.09
CA ALA A 5 -1.66 -14.91 0.68
C ALA A 5 -0.61 -16.03 0.67
N ASN A 6 0.66 -15.68 0.48
CA ASN A 6 1.77 -16.62 0.37
C ASN A 6 2.66 -16.69 1.61
N ASP A 7 2.45 -15.81 2.61
CA ASP A 7 3.19 -15.81 3.87
C ASP A 7 2.36 -15.12 4.98
N ALA A 8 1.81 -15.93 5.89
CA ALA A 8 0.99 -15.44 6.98
C ALA A 8 1.75 -14.56 8.00
N ARG A 9 3.09 -14.51 7.92
CA ARG A 9 3.94 -13.69 8.78
C ARG A 9 4.15 -12.29 8.21
N GLN A 10 3.73 -12.05 6.97
CA GLN A 10 3.87 -10.78 6.28
C GLN A 10 2.54 -10.08 6.13
N LEU A 11 2.59 -8.76 6.18
CA LEU A 11 1.45 -7.88 6.04
C LEU A 11 1.40 -7.33 4.62
N CYS A 12 0.21 -7.36 4.04
CA CYS A 12 -0.06 -6.91 2.68
C CYS A 12 -1.18 -5.85 2.67
N PHE A 13 -1.13 -4.99 1.64
CA PHE A 13 -2.09 -3.92 1.42
C PHE A 13 -2.72 -4.03 0.05
N THR A 14 -4.04 -3.91 0.05
CA THR A 14 -4.86 -3.90 -1.16
C THR A 14 -5.74 -2.66 -1.14
N VAL A 15 -5.92 -2.04 -2.31
CA VAL A 15 -6.86 -0.93 -2.49
C VAL A 15 -8.27 -1.46 -2.28
N ALA A 16 -8.91 -1.03 -1.19
CA ALA A 16 -10.26 -1.48 -0.85
C ALA A 16 -11.35 -0.70 -1.58
N ARG A 17 -11.07 0.54 -2.00
CA ARG A 17 -12.00 1.40 -2.73
C ARG A 17 -11.24 2.46 -3.53
N VAL A 18 -11.76 2.80 -4.70
CA VAL A 18 -11.31 3.93 -5.51
C VAL A 18 -12.33 5.07 -5.35
N SER A 19 -11.86 6.32 -5.22
CA SER A 19 -12.76 7.48 -5.15
C SER A 19 -13.53 7.63 -6.47
N PRO A 20 -14.83 7.98 -6.46
CA PRO A 20 -15.57 8.34 -7.68
C PRO A 20 -14.94 9.52 -8.44
N THR A 21 -14.15 10.34 -7.76
CA THR A 21 -13.42 11.49 -8.32
C THR A 21 -11.98 11.17 -8.68
N ALA A 22 -11.56 9.90 -8.59
CA ALA A 22 -10.22 9.50 -9.00
C ALA A 22 -10.03 9.77 -10.51
N PRO A 23 -8.83 10.17 -10.95
CA PRO A 23 -8.54 10.46 -12.36
C PRO A 23 -8.59 9.20 -13.25
N GLY A 24 -8.62 8.01 -12.66
CA GLY A 24 -8.74 6.74 -13.36
C GLY A 24 -9.10 5.60 -12.42
N THR A 25 -9.53 4.48 -13.00
CA THR A 25 -9.89 3.25 -12.29
C THR A 25 -8.99 2.07 -12.60
N THR A 26 -8.02 2.26 -13.51
CA THR A 26 -7.03 1.26 -13.92
C THR A 26 -5.61 1.72 -13.63
N ASP A 27 -4.65 0.79 -13.65
CA ASP A 27 -3.23 1.03 -13.38
C ASP A 27 -2.47 1.66 -14.56
N ALA A 28 -3.02 2.72 -15.14
CA ALA A 28 -2.57 3.30 -16.41
C ALA A 28 -1.09 3.75 -16.42
N MET A 29 -0.50 4.03 -15.26
CA MET A 29 0.90 4.47 -15.12
C MET A 29 1.88 3.31 -14.91
N ASN A 30 1.43 2.05 -14.98
CA ASN A 30 2.33 0.92 -14.79
C ASN A 30 3.47 0.93 -15.82
N PRO A 31 4.74 0.76 -15.42
CA PRO A 31 5.86 0.67 -16.35
C PRO A 31 5.73 -0.53 -17.31
N ASP A 32 5.13 -1.62 -16.87
CA ASP A 32 4.76 -2.75 -17.72
C ASP A 32 3.42 -2.47 -18.40
N ALA A 33 3.45 -2.34 -19.73
CA ALA A 33 2.27 -2.07 -20.53
C ALA A 33 1.18 -3.14 -20.38
N THR A 34 1.54 -4.39 -20.12
CA THR A 34 0.59 -5.50 -19.97
C THR A 34 -0.23 -5.42 -18.68
N LEU A 35 0.21 -4.61 -17.71
CA LEU A 35 -0.45 -4.43 -16.43
C LEU A 35 -1.35 -3.19 -16.38
N ARG A 36 -1.34 -2.33 -17.41
CA ARG A 36 -2.00 -1.02 -17.36
C ARG A 36 -3.53 -1.06 -17.31
N ASP A 37 -4.12 -2.13 -17.82
CA ASP A 37 -5.57 -2.29 -17.88
C ASP A 37 -6.16 -2.94 -16.63
N ARG A 38 -5.32 -3.38 -15.68
CA ARG A 38 -5.81 -4.02 -14.45
C ARG A 38 -6.54 -2.99 -13.57
N PRO A 39 -7.64 -3.39 -12.90
CA PRO A 39 -8.37 -2.48 -12.02
C PRO A 39 -7.53 -2.07 -10.82
N LEU A 40 -7.65 -0.79 -10.42
CA LEU A 40 -7.08 -0.29 -9.17
C LEU A 40 -7.82 -0.86 -7.96
N CYS A 41 -9.12 -1.12 -8.08
CA CYS A 41 -9.86 -1.76 -7.01
C CYS A 41 -9.38 -3.21 -6.82
N GLY A 42 -9.05 -3.60 -5.59
CA GLY A 42 -8.50 -4.92 -5.31
C GLY A 42 -7.01 -5.06 -5.66
N LEU A 43 -6.37 -3.99 -6.14
CA LEU A 43 -4.96 -4.02 -6.48
C LEU A 43 -4.10 -4.12 -5.22
N ARG A 44 -3.20 -5.11 -5.18
CA ARG A 44 -2.15 -5.16 -4.15
C ARG A 44 -1.14 -4.07 -4.41
N ILE A 45 -1.05 -3.13 -3.47
CA ILE A 45 -0.12 -2.00 -3.52
C ILE A 45 0.99 -2.12 -2.49
N GLY A 46 0.86 -2.97 -1.47
CA GLY A 46 1.92 -3.18 -0.48
C GLY A 46 2.15 -4.64 -0.16
N ASP A 47 3.42 -5.01 -0.03
CA ASP A 47 3.87 -6.41 0.14
C ASP A 47 5.15 -6.46 1.00
N GLY A 48 5.45 -7.62 1.57
CA GLY A 48 6.72 -7.88 2.26
C GLY A 48 6.89 -7.30 3.66
N PHE A 49 5.88 -6.65 4.25
CA PHE A 49 6.02 -6.01 5.55
C PHE A 49 6.07 -7.04 6.69
N LYS A 50 7.13 -7.00 7.49
CA LYS A 50 7.31 -7.89 8.63
C LYS A 50 7.04 -7.13 9.92
N PRO A 51 6.18 -7.63 10.82
CA PRO A 51 6.01 -7.06 12.14
C PRO A 51 7.32 -7.08 12.92
N ASP A 52 7.75 -5.91 13.40
CA ASP A 52 8.90 -5.76 14.31
C ASP A 52 8.42 -5.67 15.77
N SER A 53 7.19 -5.17 15.97
CA SER A 53 6.53 -5.04 17.26
C SER A 53 5.00 -5.04 17.07
N PRO A 54 4.19 -4.96 18.15
CA PRO A 54 2.74 -4.85 18.04
C PRO A 54 2.25 -3.65 17.23
N THR A 55 3.06 -2.59 17.11
CA THR A 55 2.68 -1.33 16.45
C THR A 55 3.58 -0.97 15.26
N THR A 56 4.60 -1.76 14.95
CA THR A 56 5.57 -1.42 13.89
C THR A 56 5.82 -2.59 12.94
N ALA A 57 6.03 -2.27 11.67
CA ALA A 57 6.47 -3.23 10.67
C ALA A 57 7.39 -2.59 9.63
N SER A 58 8.33 -3.37 9.11
CA SER A 58 9.37 -2.89 8.19
C SER A 58 9.70 -3.92 7.10
N GLY A 59 10.66 -3.59 6.24
CA GLY A 59 11.12 -4.47 5.14
C GLY A 59 10.15 -4.58 3.96
N GLY A 60 8.99 -3.93 4.03
CA GLY A 60 8.01 -3.96 2.95
C GLY A 60 8.28 -2.94 1.84
N GLN A 61 7.48 -3.05 0.79
CA GLN A 61 7.45 -2.11 -0.32
C GLN A 61 6.03 -1.63 -0.58
N ILE A 62 5.91 -0.43 -1.14
CA ILE A 62 4.64 0.14 -1.59
C ILE A 62 4.75 0.59 -3.05
N TYR A 63 3.85 0.11 -3.88
CA TYR A 63 3.62 0.53 -5.26
C TYR A 63 2.61 1.69 -5.28
N ASP A 64 2.95 2.78 -5.95
CA ASP A 64 2.07 3.91 -6.21
C ASP A 64 1.54 3.84 -7.65
N PRO A 65 0.27 3.45 -7.86
CA PRO A 65 -0.33 3.36 -9.19
C PRO A 65 -0.49 4.73 -9.88
N MET A 66 -0.37 5.84 -9.15
CA MET A 66 -0.46 7.18 -9.73
C MET A 66 0.87 7.63 -10.36
N SER A 67 1.99 7.03 -9.96
CA SER A 67 3.30 7.35 -10.51
C SER A 67 4.01 6.16 -11.18
N GLY A 68 3.48 4.94 -11.03
CA GLY A 68 4.09 3.71 -11.56
C GLY A 68 5.35 3.28 -10.78
N LYS A 69 5.60 3.87 -9.61
CA LYS A 69 6.84 3.68 -8.85
C LYS A 69 6.62 2.81 -7.61
N THR A 70 7.65 2.04 -7.28
CA THR A 70 7.70 1.24 -6.05
C THR A 70 8.76 1.81 -5.11
N TYR A 71 8.41 1.90 -3.82
CA TYR A 71 9.26 2.45 -2.78
C TYR A 71 9.45 1.44 -1.65
N SER A 72 10.63 1.43 -1.03
CA SER A 72 10.80 0.76 0.25
C SER A 72 9.97 1.46 1.31
N ALA A 73 9.41 0.72 2.25
CA ALA A 73 8.48 1.27 3.21
C ALA A 73 8.62 0.68 4.62
N LYS A 74 8.25 1.48 5.61
CA LYS A 74 8.04 1.06 7.00
C LYS A 74 6.80 1.74 7.56
N MET A 75 6.20 1.13 8.58
CA MET A 75 4.97 1.63 9.17
C MET A 75 5.00 1.64 10.70
N GLU A 76 4.25 2.56 11.27
CA GLU A 76 4.01 2.68 12.71
C GLU A 76 2.55 3.04 12.95
N SER A 77 1.87 2.29 13.81
CA SER A 77 0.49 2.57 14.22
C SER A 77 0.43 3.24 15.59
N LYS A 78 -0.53 4.17 15.74
CA LYS A 78 -0.86 4.81 17.01
C LYS A 78 -2.36 5.08 17.07
N GLY A 79 -3.07 4.31 17.90
CA GLY A 79 -4.53 4.35 17.95
C GLY A 79 -5.14 4.03 16.59
N ASP A 80 -5.93 4.97 16.07
CA ASP A 80 -6.56 4.87 14.74
C ASP A 80 -5.72 5.44 13.60
N THR A 81 -4.47 5.80 13.86
CA THR A 81 -3.56 6.31 12.82
C THR A 81 -2.50 5.28 12.45
N LEU A 82 -2.16 5.24 11.16
CA LEU A 82 -1.05 4.50 10.61
C LEU A 82 -0.15 5.48 9.85
N LYS A 83 1.08 5.65 10.31
CA LYS A 83 2.11 6.38 9.57
C LYS A 83 2.80 5.40 8.64
N LEU A 84 2.68 5.61 7.33
CA LEU A 84 3.40 4.87 6.31
C LEU A 84 4.51 5.74 5.76
N ARG A 85 5.76 5.29 5.88
CA ARG A 85 6.92 6.01 5.35
C ARG A 85 7.51 5.29 4.16
N GLY A 86 7.37 5.87 2.97
CA GLY A 86 8.01 5.42 1.73
C GLY A 86 9.32 6.16 1.47
N TYR A 87 10.35 5.45 1.00
CA TYR A 87 11.69 6.00 0.78
C TYR A 87 12.45 5.27 -0.34
N ILE A 88 13.48 5.93 -0.88
CA ILE A 88 14.39 5.37 -1.89
C ILE A 88 15.77 5.19 -1.24
N GLY A 89 16.25 3.94 -1.17
CA GLY A 89 17.52 3.62 -0.51
C GLY A 89 17.42 3.75 1.01
N VAL A 90 17.81 4.91 1.57
CA VAL A 90 17.79 5.16 3.01
C VAL A 90 16.48 5.81 3.46
N PRO A 91 15.94 5.45 4.65
CA PRO A 91 14.67 6.00 5.11
C PRO A 91 14.62 7.52 5.10
N THR A 92 15.68 8.21 5.52
CA THR A 92 15.72 9.68 5.62
C THR A 92 15.30 10.39 4.33
N LEU A 93 15.59 9.82 3.16
CA LEU A 93 15.17 10.30 1.85
C LEU A 93 13.81 9.70 1.45
N GLY A 94 12.75 10.21 2.07
CA GLY A 94 11.40 9.69 1.86
C GLY A 94 10.31 10.57 2.44
N ARG A 95 9.06 10.19 2.18
CA ARG A 95 7.85 10.89 2.64
C ARG A 95 7.03 10.00 3.55
N THR A 96 6.31 10.63 4.47
CA THR A 96 5.40 9.95 5.38
C THR A 96 3.97 10.35 5.04
N GLU A 97 3.15 9.35 4.74
CA GLU A 97 1.70 9.48 4.66
C GLU A 97 1.09 9.06 5.99
N THR A 98 0.06 9.76 6.44
CA THR A 98 -0.71 9.37 7.63
C THR A 98 -2.09 8.93 7.20
N TRP A 99 -2.40 7.66 7.43
CA TRP A 99 -3.69 7.08 7.15
C TRP A 99 -4.49 6.93 8.43
N THR A 100 -5.76 7.30 8.37
CA THR A 100 -6.70 7.07 9.47
C THR A 100 -7.47 5.78 9.18
N ARG A 101 -7.61 4.93 10.20
CA ARG A 101 -8.44 3.75 10.15
C ARG A 101 -9.86 4.17 9.79
N THR A 102 -10.41 3.54 8.77
CA THR A 102 -11.81 3.71 8.38
C THR A 102 -12.62 2.47 8.78
N ALA A 103 -13.94 2.61 8.88
CA ALA A 103 -14.84 1.47 8.99
C ALA A 103 -14.65 0.56 7.77
N THR A 104 -14.79 -0.75 7.93
CA THR A 104 -14.57 -1.73 6.86
C THR A 104 -15.33 -1.31 5.59
N PRO A 105 -14.64 -0.87 4.53
CA PRO A 105 -15.31 -0.49 3.30
C PRO A 105 -15.90 -1.74 2.64
N PRO A 106 -17.03 -1.63 1.92
CA PRO A 106 -17.51 -2.73 1.11
C PRO A 106 -16.40 -3.18 0.16
N PRO A 107 -16.27 -4.51 -0.10
CA PRO A 107 -15.28 -5.00 -1.04
C PRO A 107 -15.52 -4.37 -2.41
N CYS A 108 -14.44 -4.22 -3.17
CA CYS A 108 -14.49 -3.85 -4.58
C CYS A 108 -15.49 -4.75 -5.31
N SER A 109 -16.50 -4.11 -5.91
CA SER A 109 -17.49 -4.74 -6.80
C SER A 109 -16.97 -4.88 -8.22
#